data_AF-A0A8H7GRG0-F1
#
_entry.id   AF-A0A8H7GRG0-F1
#
_cell.length_a   1.000
_cell.length_b   1.000
_cell.length_c   1.000
_cell.angle_alpha   90.00
_cell.angle_beta   90.00
_cell.angle_gamma   90.00
#
_symmetry.space_group_name_H-M   'P 1'
#
loop_
_entity.id
_entity.type
_entity.pdbx_description
1 polymer ?
#
loop_
_entity_poly.entity_id
_entity_poly.type
_entity_poly.pdbx_seq_one_letter_code
_entity_poly.pdbx_strand_id
1 'polypeptide(L)'
;MEYPSEIDNFSFMEIVYEGLNGQLPNLDLLNVATTIARHENMQVSVQGTAPQNLHRNDYWTRLEVLARGILKLAVTGVNGKLHGCEAFSGWQIQALTIKAVGTGGPDITQFGRIVDSSFRSVNNLLEKFHQSFFFYLLLSPTHFVSIGTYLPSAAVIALLFVVSSIYAIARGVSAADFVASIGSVLALFFGIEAICLVGAISLQHIAISGTESTGAFYVITAALMLFTVLSSVAIFAVRAPRFSRPTSFLLLAFALYFIAMLIVTLLIVHFALAFCIGISAFPLTLVQDLITKTHGNTLVSMKARVKVVLCLIASSPVTMIVLLGYILDGGKIEGVLGLVQGLLSSWHEMQSWTWFVVALGWLPAWISVVVVCAFGDFTSLEKEKKE
;
A
#
# COMPACT_ATOMS: atom_id res chain seq x y z
N MET A 1 19.57 4.05 19.02
CA MET A 1 20.65 4.96 18.58
C MET A 1 21.54 4.16 17.65
N GLU A 2 21.73 4.63 16.42
CA GLU A 2 22.57 3.99 15.41
C GLU A 2 23.64 4.99 14.98
N TYR A 3 24.92 4.65 15.10
CA TYR A 3 26.03 5.48 14.61
C TYR A 3 27.20 4.59 14.17
N PRO A 4 27.99 5.00 13.17
CA PRO A 4 29.20 4.28 12.76
C PRO A 4 30.25 4.27 13.89
N SER A 5 30.85 3.12 14.20
CA SER A 5 31.87 2.99 15.24
C SER A 5 33.22 3.64 14.89
N GLU A 6 33.46 3.92 13.62
CA GLU A 6 34.76 4.39 13.11
C GLU A 6 34.86 5.91 12.97
N ILE A 7 33.79 6.65 13.29
CA ILE A 7 33.67 8.08 12.98
C ILE A 7 33.13 8.84 14.19
N ASP A 8 33.86 9.88 14.59
CA ASP A 8 33.47 10.73 15.73
C ASP A 8 32.59 11.93 15.34
N ASN A 9 32.57 12.33 14.05
CA ASN A 9 31.84 13.51 13.58
C ASN A 9 30.78 13.17 12.53
N PHE A 10 29.59 13.75 12.66
CA PHE A 10 28.43 13.45 11.81
C PHE A 10 27.89 14.71 11.12
N SER A 11 27.34 14.59 9.92
CA SER A 11 26.82 15.76 9.19
C SER A 11 25.40 16.13 9.63
N PHE A 12 24.54 15.14 9.84
CA PHE A 12 23.16 15.32 10.25
C PHE A 12 22.64 14.06 10.97
N MET A 13 21.49 14.21 11.60
CA MET A 13 20.77 13.18 12.32
C MET A 13 19.53 12.77 11.54
N GLU A 14 19.37 11.50 11.20
CA GLU A 14 18.14 10.95 10.64
C GLU A 14 17.26 10.38 11.76
N ILE A 15 15.98 10.71 11.76
CA ILE A 15 15.00 10.10 12.67
C ILE A 15 14.08 9.17 11.88
N VAL A 16 14.04 7.91 12.34
CA VAL A 16 13.09 6.89 11.91
C VAL A 16 12.11 6.66 13.04
N TYR A 17 10.83 6.63 12.73
CA TYR A 17 9.77 6.59 13.74
C TYR A 17 8.56 5.77 13.31
N GLU A 18 8.56 5.24 12.10
CA GLU A 18 7.46 4.46 11.56
C GLU A 18 7.30 3.19 12.38
N GLY A 19 6.06 2.89 12.75
CA GLY A 19 5.68 1.65 13.42
C GLY A 19 4.96 0.71 12.46
N LEU A 20 4.82 -0.53 12.90
CA LEU A 20 4.10 -1.57 12.16
C LEU A 20 2.63 -1.19 12.03
N ASN A 21 2.01 -1.65 10.93
CA ASN A 21 0.57 -1.62 10.76
C ASN A 21 -0.06 -0.22 10.86
N GLY A 22 0.68 0.83 10.48
CA GLY A 22 0.22 2.22 10.50
C GLY A 22 0.30 2.90 11.86
N GLN A 23 0.89 2.25 12.87
CA GLN A 23 1.11 2.87 14.17
C GLN A 23 2.28 3.84 14.12
N LEU A 24 2.16 4.94 14.85
CA LEU A 24 3.20 5.94 15.01
C LEU A 24 3.41 6.24 16.50
N PRO A 25 4.63 6.60 16.92
CA PRO A 25 4.87 7.08 18.26
C PRO A 25 4.22 8.44 18.44
N ASN A 26 3.99 8.84 19.68
CA ASN A 26 3.48 10.16 20.00
C ASN A 26 4.39 11.25 19.38
N LEU A 27 3.79 12.19 18.65
CA LEU A 27 4.50 13.28 18.00
C LEU A 27 5.34 14.11 18.98
N ASP A 28 4.94 14.24 20.24
CA ASP A 28 5.69 15.01 21.22
C ASP A 28 7.07 14.42 21.49
N LEU A 29 7.19 13.09 21.46
CA LEU A 29 8.50 12.41 21.58
C LEU A 29 9.42 12.81 20.42
N LEU A 30 8.86 12.88 19.20
CA LEU A 30 9.58 13.32 18.02
C LEU A 30 9.92 14.81 18.06
N ASN A 31 8.99 15.65 18.53
CA ASN A 31 9.19 17.10 18.68
C ASN A 31 10.30 17.41 19.69
N VAL A 32 10.37 16.66 20.80
CA VAL A 32 11.45 16.80 21.78
C VAL A 32 12.80 16.48 21.14
N ALA A 33 12.92 15.34 20.48
CA ALA A 33 14.18 14.93 19.83
C ALA A 33 14.63 15.93 18.75
N THR A 34 13.71 16.40 17.91
CA THR A 34 13.99 17.39 16.85
C THR A 34 14.35 18.76 17.41
N THR A 35 13.67 19.21 18.47
CA THR A 35 13.93 20.53 19.10
C THR A 35 15.29 20.57 19.80
N ILE A 36 15.66 19.49 20.49
CA ILE A 36 16.96 19.35 21.16
C ILE A 36 18.07 19.26 20.12
N ALA A 37 17.90 18.46 19.06
CA ALA A 37 18.89 18.36 17.99
C ALA A 37 19.21 19.72 17.37
N ARG A 38 18.18 20.56 17.13
CA ARG A 38 18.38 21.92 16.64
C ARG A 38 19.12 22.82 17.64
N HIS A 39 18.90 22.66 18.93
CA HIS A 39 19.67 23.39 19.97
C HIS A 39 21.14 22.98 19.99
N GLU A 40 21.44 21.71 19.78
CA GLU A 40 22.81 21.18 19.65
C GLU A 40 23.44 21.46 18.26
N ASN A 41 22.80 22.31 17.43
CA ASN A 41 23.22 22.63 16.05
C ASN A 41 23.34 21.41 15.12
N MET A 42 22.58 20.35 15.41
CA MET A 42 22.48 19.16 14.58
C MET A 42 21.26 19.26 13.66
N GLN A 43 21.47 19.12 12.35
CA GLN A 43 20.36 19.08 11.39
C GLN A 43 19.61 17.76 11.47
N VAL A 44 18.31 17.80 11.18
CA VAL A 44 17.47 16.61 11.25
C VAL A 44 16.90 16.26 9.89
N SER A 45 17.13 15.03 9.45
CA SER A 45 16.47 14.42 8.32
C SER A 45 15.29 13.58 8.80
N VAL A 46 14.16 13.73 8.12
CA VAL A 46 13.00 12.85 8.24
C VAL A 46 12.70 12.27 6.86
N GLN A 47 12.18 11.04 6.82
CA GLN A 47 11.77 10.39 5.58
C GLN A 47 12.87 10.27 4.51
N GLY A 48 14.14 10.20 4.92
CA GLY A 48 15.28 10.12 3.99
C GLY A 48 15.47 11.37 3.15
N THR A 49 15.22 12.56 3.73
CA THR A 49 15.49 13.84 3.05
C THR A 49 16.97 13.94 2.70
N ALA A 50 17.27 14.27 1.44
CA ALA A 50 18.64 14.39 0.97
C ALA A 50 19.41 15.52 1.71
N PRO A 51 20.72 15.38 1.94
CA PRO A 51 21.50 16.37 2.71
C PRO A 51 21.39 17.80 2.16
N GLN A 52 21.34 17.94 0.84
CA GLN A 52 21.22 19.22 0.15
C GLN A 52 19.87 19.94 0.40
N ASN A 53 18.84 19.17 0.74
CA ASN A 53 17.48 19.65 0.94
C ASN A 53 17.12 19.86 2.42
N LEU A 54 18.01 19.55 3.36
CA LEU A 54 17.75 19.70 4.81
C LEU A 54 17.41 21.15 5.21
N HIS A 55 17.94 22.13 4.48
CA HIS A 55 17.67 23.56 4.70
C HIS A 55 16.47 24.10 3.91
N ARG A 56 15.95 23.33 2.94
CA ARG A 56 14.88 23.79 2.06
C ARG A 56 13.52 23.51 2.70
N ASN A 57 12.62 24.48 2.58
CA ASN A 57 11.26 24.37 3.12
C ASN A 57 10.20 24.76 2.08
N ASP A 58 10.47 24.45 0.82
CA ASP A 58 9.59 24.74 -0.31
C ASP A 58 8.47 23.70 -0.43
N TYR A 59 7.40 24.05 -1.16
CA TYR A 59 6.25 23.17 -1.38
C TYR A 59 6.65 21.79 -1.91
N TRP A 60 7.54 21.76 -2.91
CA TRP A 60 7.98 20.50 -3.54
C TRP A 60 8.76 19.61 -2.58
N THR A 61 9.64 20.17 -1.75
CA THR A 61 10.37 19.41 -0.74
C THR A 61 9.42 18.82 0.29
N ARG A 62 8.42 19.59 0.74
CA ARG A 62 7.40 19.10 1.69
C ARG A 62 6.55 17.99 1.09
N LEU A 63 6.16 18.13 -0.18
CA LEU A 63 5.39 17.11 -0.90
C LEU A 63 6.21 15.82 -1.08
N GLU A 64 7.50 15.93 -1.36
CA GLU A 64 8.40 14.80 -1.46
C GLU A 64 8.54 14.06 -0.11
N VAL A 65 8.75 14.80 0.98
CA VAL A 65 8.80 14.23 2.35
C VAL A 65 7.49 13.53 2.69
N LEU A 66 6.35 14.16 2.39
CA LEU A 66 5.03 13.58 2.61
C LEU A 66 4.84 12.29 1.82
N ALA A 67 5.14 12.29 0.52
CA ALA A 67 4.98 11.14 -0.35
C ALA A 67 5.90 9.98 0.08
N ARG A 68 7.16 10.28 0.39
CA ARG A 68 8.11 9.30 0.92
C ARG A 68 7.63 8.75 2.26
N GLY A 69 7.08 9.58 3.14
CA GLY A 69 6.54 9.16 4.42
C GLY A 69 5.32 8.25 4.30
N ILE A 70 4.40 8.56 3.38
CA ILE A 70 3.27 7.66 3.08
C ILE A 70 3.79 6.32 2.54
N LEU A 71 4.74 6.33 1.61
CA LEU A 71 5.29 5.09 1.04
C LEU A 71 6.05 4.27 2.08
N LYS A 72 6.93 4.89 2.88
CA LYS A 72 7.67 4.22 3.95
C LYS A 72 6.73 3.63 4.99
N LEU A 73 5.71 4.39 5.42
CA LEU A 73 4.71 3.91 6.38
C LEU A 73 3.90 2.73 5.82
N ALA A 74 3.58 2.73 4.53
CA ALA A 74 2.86 1.62 3.87
C ALA A 74 3.66 0.31 3.82
N VAL A 75 5.00 0.38 3.84
CA VAL A 75 5.89 -0.79 3.78
C VAL A 75 6.61 -1.09 5.08
N THR A 76 6.28 -0.40 6.17
CA THR A 76 6.93 -0.61 7.47
C THR A 76 6.77 -2.04 7.94
N GLY A 77 7.87 -2.66 8.37
CA GLY A 77 7.95 -4.07 8.75
C GLY A 77 7.95 -5.06 7.59
N VAL A 78 7.77 -4.60 6.35
CA VAL A 78 7.78 -5.40 5.11
C VAL A 78 9.06 -5.16 4.30
N ASN A 79 9.55 -3.93 4.32
CA ASN A 79 10.86 -3.63 3.77
C ASN A 79 11.90 -4.26 4.71
N GLY A 80 12.71 -5.22 4.22
CA GLY A 80 13.70 -5.97 5.03
C GLY A 80 14.78 -5.13 5.73
N LYS A 81 14.70 -3.79 5.64
CA LYS A 81 15.50 -2.82 6.38
C LYS A 81 14.75 -2.43 7.66
N LEU A 82 15.00 -3.16 8.73
CA LEU A 82 14.45 -2.86 10.05
C LEU A 82 15.36 -1.89 10.80
N HIS A 83 14.77 -0.88 11.43
CA HIS A 83 15.49 0.13 12.22
C HIS A 83 15.33 -0.07 13.73
N GLY A 84 14.62 -1.12 14.15
CA GLY A 84 14.45 -1.52 15.55
C GLY A 84 13.27 -0.86 16.26
N CYS A 85 12.97 0.42 16.00
CA CYS A 85 11.81 1.10 16.59
C CYS A 85 10.48 0.41 16.25
N GLU A 86 10.40 -0.16 15.06
CA GLU A 86 9.23 -0.86 14.54
C GLU A 86 8.86 -2.09 15.39
N ALA A 87 9.83 -2.78 15.99
CA ALA A 87 9.59 -3.97 16.82
C ALA A 87 8.83 -3.66 18.13
N PHE A 88 8.94 -2.41 18.60
CA PHE A 88 8.21 -1.94 19.79
C PHE A 88 6.79 -1.48 19.46
N SER A 89 6.50 -1.28 18.16
CA SER A 89 5.17 -1.00 17.67
C SER A 89 4.25 -2.19 17.99
N GLY A 90 3.12 -1.92 18.65
CA GLY A 90 2.17 -2.93 19.11
C GLY A 90 2.24 -3.22 20.62
N TRP A 91 3.35 -2.90 21.28
CA TRP A 91 3.55 -3.15 22.72
C TRP A 91 3.26 -1.94 23.61
N GLN A 92 2.60 -0.90 23.07
CA GLN A 92 2.37 0.39 23.75
C GLN A 92 3.67 1.09 24.20
N ILE A 93 4.82 0.70 23.63
CA ILE A 93 6.12 1.31 23.88
C ILE A 93 6.36 2.35 22.79
N GLN A 94 6.57 3.60 23.20
CA GLN A 94 6.89 4.70 22.29
C GLN A 94 8.38 4.61 21.93
N ALA A 95 8.68 4.35 20.66
CA ALA A 95 10.04 4.18 20.17
C ALA A 95 10.31 5.07 18.96
N LEU A 96 11.51 5.62 18.89
CA LEU A 96 12.08 6.22 17.70
C LEU A 96 13.55 5.80 17.58
N THR A 97 14.03 5.69 16.36
CA THR A 97 15.44 5.40 16.06
C THR A 97 16.11 6.68 15.59
N ILE A 98 17.13 7.11 16.34
CA ILE A 98 18.01 8.20 15.97
C ILE A 98 19.26 7.60 15.31
N LYS A 99 19.52 7.98 14.07
CA LYS A 99 20.67 7.55 13.27
C LYS A 99 21.58 8.73 12.95
N ALA A 100 22.87 8.60 13.22
CA ALA A 100 23.88 9.58 12.82
C ALA A 100 24.35 9.30 11.37
N VAL A 101 24.39 10.32 10.52
CA VAL A 101 24.71 10.18 9.09
C VAL A 101 25.71 11.23 8.61
N GLY A 102 26.61 10.81 7.71
CA GLY A 102 27.62 11.67 7.09
C GLY A 102 28.85 11.89 7.96
N THR A 103 29.74 12.76 7.50
CA THR A 103 31.02 13.07 8.16
C THR A 103 31.25 14.58 8.24
N GLY A 104 32.07 15.01 9.22
CA GLY A 104 32.61 16.37 9.25
C GLY A 104 31.70 17.46 9.83
N GLY A 105 30.67 17.09 10.61
CA GLY A 105 29.86 18.03 11.38
C GLY A 105 30.01 17.80 12.90
N PRO A 106 28.92 17.95 13.69
CA PRO A 106 28.92 17.77 15.13
C PRO A 106 29.55 16.47 15.63
N ASP A 107 30.22 16.56 16.78
CA ASP A 107 30.93 15.46 17.43
C ASP A 107 29.96 14.46 18.10
N ILE A 108 30.44 13.25 18.37
CA ILE A 108 29.71 12.19 19.05
C ILE A 108 29.23 12.62 20.44
N THR A 109 29.94 13.51 21.11
CA THR A 109 29.49 14.08 22.39
C THR A 109 28.22 14.92 22.23
N GLN A 110 28.10 15.71 21.14
CA GLN A 110 26.89 16.47 20.84
C GLN A 110 25.73 15.53 20.50
N PHE A 111 26.01 14.48 19.72
CA PHE A 111 25.01 13.45 19.42
C PHE A 111 24.51 12.73 20.69
N GLY A 112 25.42 12.41 21.63
CA GLY A 112 25.09 11.82 22.93
C GLY A 112 24.24 12.75 23.81
N ARG A 113 24.53 14.07 23.80
CA ARG A 113 23.72 15.07 24.53
C ARG A 113 22.28 15.14 24.03
N ILE A 114 22.04 14.94 22.73
CA ILE A 114 20.68 14.91 22.17
C ILE A 114 19.88 13.76 22.79
N VAL A 115 20.48 12.57 22.87
CA VAL A 115 19.87 11.38 23.46
C VAL A 115 19.64 11.58 24.96
N ASP A 116 20.67 11.97 25.71
CA ASP A 116 20.59 12.23 27.15
C ASP A 116 19.52 13.27 27.50
N SER A 117 19.53 14.41 26.79
CA SER A 117 18.56 15.49 27.01
C SER A 117 17.13 15.07 26.66
N SER A 118 16.96 14.20 25.66
CA SER A 118 15.66 13.64 25.28
C SER A 118 15.13 12.72 26.38
N PHE A 119 15.96 11.82 26.91
CA PHE A 119 15.62 10.99 28.07
C PHE A 119 15.29 11.83 29.30
N ARG A 120 16.11 12.85 29.60
CA ARG A 120 15.85 13.78 30.70
C ARG A 120 14.53 14.52 30.55
N SER A 121 14.19 14.94 29.33
CA SER A 121 12.94 15.63 29.03
C SER A 121 11.74 14.71 29.25
N VAL A 122 11.81 13.47 28.77
CA VAL A 122 10.75 12.46 28.94
C VAL A 122 10.62 12.03 30.40
N ASN A 123 11.74 11.83 31.11
CA ASN A 123 11.76 11.44 32.53
C ASN A 123 11.22 12.53 33.46
N ASN A 124 11.28 13.79 33.04
CA ASN A 124 10.71 14.92 33.79
C ASN A 124 9.22 15.14 33.50
N LEU A 125 8.59 14.33 32.64
CA LEU A 125 7.14 14.40 32.44
C LEU A 125 6.43 13.84 33.67
N LEU A 126 5.57 14.65 34.27
CA LEU A 126 4.72 14.25 35.40
C LEU A 126 3.58 13.31 34.95
N GLU A 127 3.19 13.41 33.70
CA GLU A 127 2.11 12.64 33.10
C GLU A 127 2.65 11.79 31.94
N LYS A 128 1.98 10.66 31.67
CA LYS A 128 2.25 9.91 30.45
C LYS A 128 1.79 10.74 29.25
N PHE A 129 2.26 10.42 28.06
CA PHE A 129 1.80 11.04 26.83
C PHE A 129 0.27 10.93 26.69
N HIS A 130 -0.45 12.03 26.95
CA HIS A 130 -1.91 12.07 27.00
C HIS A 130 -2.47 13.19 26.10
N GLN A 131 -2.30 13.05 24.77
CA GLN A 131 -3.16 13.70 23.76
C GLN A 131 -2.95 13.06 22.37
N SER A 132 -3.94 13.19 21.49
CA SER A 132 -4.18 12.46 20.22
C SER A 132 -3.17 12.64 19.07
N PHE A 133 -1.88 12.86 19.34
CA PHE A 133 -0.87 13.04 18.31
C PHE A 133 -0.22 11.71 17.84
N PHE A 134 -1.02 10.64 17.75
CA PHE A 134 -0.60 9.35 17.17
C PHE A 134 -0.90 9.26 15.66
N PHE A 135 -1.63 10.23 15.11
CA PHE A 135 -2.03 10.26 13.70
C PHE A 135 -1.57 11.55 13.03
N TYR A 136 -0.38 11.51 12.43
CA TYR A 136 0.24 12.63 11.75
C TYR A 136 1.08 12.17 10.57
N LEU A 137 1.30 13.07 9.63
CA LEU A 137 2.29 12.92 8.57
C LEU A 137 3.24 14.12 8.60
N LEU A 138 4.54 13.88 8.53
CA LEU A 138 5.53 14.96 8.53
C LEU A 138 5.69 15.56 7.15
N LEU A 139 5.83 16.89 7.11
CA LEU A 139 6.23 17.66 5.93
C LEU A 139 7.69 18.12 6.05
N SER A 140 8.15 18.30 7.29
CA SER A 140 9.52 18.64 7.67
C SER A 140 9.71 18.27 9.15
N PRO A 141 10.93 18.33 9.72
CA PRO A 141 11.16 18.05 11.14
C PRO A 141 10.37 18.94 12.12
N THR A 142 9.73 20.02 11.64
CA THR A 142 8.97 20.98 12.47
C THR A 142 7.54 21.22 11.98
N HIS A 143 7.14 20.60 10.88
CA HIS A 143 5.81 20.79 10.31
C HIS A 143 5.17 19.43 10.07
N PHE A 144 3.96 19.27 10.58
CA PHE A 144 3.17 18.05 10.41
C PHE A 144 1.76 18.40 9.93
N VAL A 145 1.08 17.39 9.42
CA VAL A 145 -0.29 17.40 8.95
C VAL A 145 -1.07 16.44 9.83
N SER A 146 -2.16 16.93 10.44
CA SER A 146 -2.98 16.14 11.35
C SER A 146 -3.98 15.25 10.61
N ILE A 147 -4.47 14.21 11.27
CA ILE A 147 -5.46 13.26 10.71
C ILE A 147 -6.62 13.94 10.00
N GLY A 148 -7.21 15.00 10.56
CA GLY A 148 -8.39 15.66 9.99
C GLY A 148 -8.16 16.28 8.62
N THR A 149 -6.91 16.52 8.23
CA THR A 149 -6.57 17.16 6.95
C THR A 149 -6.24 16.17 5.84
N TYR A 150 -5.61 15.04 6.16
CA TYR A 150 -5.27 14.03 5.13
C TYR A 150 -6.33 12.93 4.99
N LEU A 151 -7.10 12.60 6.04
CA LEU A 151 -8.10 11.51 6.01
C LEU A 151 -9.14 11.66 4.88
N PRO A 152 -9.64 12.89 4.56
CA PRO A 152 -10.59 13.07 3.48
C PRO A 152 -10.08 12.61 2.10
N SER A 153 -8.77 12.61 1.85
CA SER A 153 -8.22 12.25 0.54
C SER A 153 -8.50 10.78 0.19
N ALA A 154 -8.26 9.86 1.13
CA ALA A 154 -8.56 8.45 0.95
C ALA A 154 -10.07 8.16 1.04
N ALA A 155 -10.84 8.94 1.80
CA ALA A 155 -12.30 8.83 1.81
C ALA A 155 -12.92 9.17 0.43
N VAL A 156 -12.40 10.19 -0.25
CA VAL A 156 -12.81 10.53 -1.63
C VAL A 156 -12.48 9.40 -2.61
N ILE A 157 -11.31 8.76 -2.45
CA ILE A 157 -10.95 7.59 -3.27
C ILE A 157 -11.91 6.43 -3.01
N ALA A 158 -12.25 6.14 -1.75
CA ALA A 158 -13.24 5.11 -1.43
C ALA A 158 -14.62 5.42 -2.05
N LEU A 159 -15.06 6.68 -1.97
CA LEU A 159 -16.32 7.13 -2.57
C LEU A 159 -16.34 6.90 -4.08
N LEU A 160 -15.22 7.12 -4.78
CA LEU A 160 -15.11 6.82 -6.21
C LEU A 160 -15.43 5.35 -6.52
N PHE A 161 -14.92 4.42 -5.71
CA PHE A 161 -15.21 2.98 -5.89
C PHE A 161 -16.68 2.65 -5.59
N VAL A 162 -17.28 3.28 -4.57
CA VAL A 162 -18.72 3.13 -4.29
C VAL A 162 -19.56 3.63 -5.46
N VAL A 163 -19.27 4.82 -5.99
CA VAL A 163 -19.97 5.39 -7.14
C VAL A 163 -19.81 4.50 -8.37
N SER A 164 -18.61 3.98 -8.62
CA SER A 164 -18.33 3.06 -9.73
C SER A 164 -19.09 1.74 -9.58
N SER A 165 -19.21 1.21 -8.37
CA SER A 165 -20.00 0.01 -8.07
C SER A 165 -21.50 0.24 -8.35
N ILE A 166 -22.06 1.34 -7.85
CA ILE A 166 -23.46 1.71 -8.11
C ILE A 166 -23.70 1.90 -9.61
N TYR A 167 -22.75 2.53 -10.31
CA TYR A 167 -22.80 2.71 -11.75
C TYR A 167 -22.80 1.37 -12.52
N ALA A 168 -22.07 0.36 -12.05
CA ALA A 168 -22.09 -0.99 -12.60
C ALA A 168 -23.46 -1.67 -12.45
N ILE A 169 -24.10 -1.55 -11.27
CA ILE A 169 -25.43 -2.09 -11.02
C ILE A 169 -26.47 -1.39 -11.89
N ALA A 170 -26.48 -0.05 -11.88
CA ALA A 170 -27.49 0.76 -12.57
C ALA A 170 -27.51 0.56 -14.10
N ARG A 171 -26.37 0.19 -14.70
CA ARG A 171 -26.26 0.00 -16.15
C ARG A 171 -26.70 -1.38 -16.63
N GLY A 172 -26.58 -2.39 -15.78
CA GLY A 172 -26.60 -3.79 -16.22
C GLY A 172 -27.66 -4.68 -15.60
N VAL A 173 -28.29 -4.26 -14.49
CA VAL A 173 -29.04 -5.17 -13.61
C VAL A 173 -30.38 -4.58 -13.22
N SER A 174 -31.48 -5.32 -13.45
CA SER A 174 -32.80 -4.99 -12.91
C SER A 174 -32.95 -5.48 -11.46
N ALA A 175 -33.94 -4.98 -10.73
CA ALA A 175 -34.19 -5.43 -9.34
C ALA A 175 -34.48 -6.93 -9.25
N ALA A 176 -35.18 -7.51 -10.24
CA ALA A 176 -35.46 -8.93 -10.30
C ALA A 176 -34.19 -9.75 -10.55
N ASP A 177 -33.35 -9.31 -11.49
CA ASP A 177 -32.09 -9.98 -11.83
C ASP A 177 -31.08 -9.94 -10.68
N PHE A 178 -31.09 -8.86 -9.90
CA PHE A 178 -30.29 -8.72 -8.69
C PHE A 178 -30.60 -9.85 -7.70
N VAL A 179 -31.88 -10.01 -7.35
CA VAL A 179 -32.32 -11.01 -6.37
C VAL A 179 -32.05 -12.42 -6.88
N ALA A 180 -32.25 -12.67 -8.18
CA ALA A 180 -31.98 -13.98 -8.78
C ALA A 180 -30.49 -14.34 -8.81
N SER A 181 -29.61 -13.36 -9.02
CA SER A 181 -28.18 -13.62 -9.30
C SER A 181 -27.26 -13.43 -8.10
N ILE A 182 -27.69 -12.71 -7.04
CA ILE A 182 -26.82 -12.33 -5.91
C ILE A 182 -26.21 -13.55 -5.21
N GLY A 183 -26.96 -14.65 -5.04
CA GLY A 183 -26.44 -15.87 -4.41
C GLY A 183 -25.28 -16.48 -5.20
N SER A 184 -25.39 -16.51 -6.54
CA SER A 184 -24.31 -17.00 -7.41
C SER A 184 -23.07 -16.10 -7.37
N VAL A 185 -23.25 -14.78 -7.30
CA VAL A 185 -22.16 -13.80 -7.24
C VAL A 185 -21.41 -13.93 -5.92
N LEU A 186 -22.12 -14.04 -4.81
CA LEU A 186 -21.52 -14.23 -3.49
C LEU A 186 -20.76 -15.57 -3.41
N ALA A 187 -21.32 -16.65 -3.95
CA ALA A 187 -20.64 -17.95 -4.00
C ALA A 187 -19.35 -17.91 -4.84
N LEU A 188 -19.39 -17.23 -6.01
CA LEU A 188 -18.20 -17.04 -6.84
C LEU A 188 -17.13 -16.22 -6.14
N PHE A 189 -17.51 -15.07 -5.54
CA PHE A 189 -16.56 -14.22 -4.83
C PHE A 189 -15.96 -14.95 -3.63
N PHE A 190 -16.78 -15.66 -2.84
CA PHE A 190 -16.31 -16.48 -1.72
C PHE A 190 -15.33 -17.57 -2.18
N GLY A 191 -15.60 -18.21 -3.33
CA GLY A 191 -14.67 -19.17 -3.93
C GLY A 191 -13.32 -18.54 -4.29
N ILE A 192 -13.34 -17.34 -4.88
CA ILE A 192 -12.11 -16.57 -5.19
C ILE A 192 -11.36 -16.22 -3.90
N GLU A 193 -12.07 -15.76 -2.88
CA GLU A 193 -11.49 -15.39 -1.59
C GLU A 193 -10.87 -16.60 -0.88
N ALA A 194 -11.55 -17.76 -0.87
CA ALA A 194 -11.02 -19.00 -0.32
C ALA A 194 -9.74 -19.47 -1.04
N ILE A 195 -9.69 -19.37 -2.37
CA ILE A 195 -8.48 -19.67 -3.15
C ILE A 195 -7.35 -18.70 -2.78
N CYS A 196 -7.65 -17.40 -2.63
CA CYS A 196 -6.67 -16.41 -2.23
C CYS A 196 -6.16 -16.65 -0.81
N LEU A 197 -7.00 -17.11 0.11
CA LEU A 197 -6.61 -17.48 1.47
C LEU A 197 -5.67 -18.69 1.49
N VAL A 198 -6.02 -19.75 0.78
CA VAL A 198 -5.14 -20.92 0.65
C VAL A 198 -3.83 -20.52 0.01
N GLY A 199 -3.86 -19.69 -1.04
CA GLY A 199 -2.66 -19.17 -1.69
C GLY A 199 -1.80 -18.31 -0.77
N ALA A 200 -2.41 -17.42 0.02
CA ALA A 200 -1.71 -16.52 0.95
C ALA A 200 -0.95 -17.31 2.03
N ILE A 201 -1.60 -18.30 2.63
CA ILE A 201 -1.00 -19.17 3.66
C ILE A 201 0.08 -20.07 3.04
N SER A 202 -0.20 -20.64 1.86
CA SER A 202 0.74 -21.56 1.19
C SER A 202 2.01 -20.83 0.75
N LEU A 203 1.89 -19.65 0.15
CA LEU A 203 3.04 -18.83 -0.26
C LEU A 203 3.87 -18.39 0.94
N GLN A 204 3.23 -18.01 2.04
CA GLN A 204 3.93 -17.71 3.29
C GLN A 204 4.70 -18.92 3.81
N HIS A 205 4.08 -20.11 3.83
CA HIS A 205 4.75 -21.32 4.30
C HIS A 205 5.97 -21.70 3.43
N ILE A 206 5.84 -21.56 2.11
CA ILE A 206 6.95 -21.75 1.16
C ILE A 206 8.05 -20.71 1.38
N ALA A 207 7.69 -19.44 1.61
CA ALA A 207 8.68 -18.39 1.85
C ALA A 207 9.47 -18.60 3.15
N ILE A 208 8.81 -19.01 4.23
CA ILE A 208 9.44 -19.28 5.53
C ILE A 208 10.37 -20.50 5.43
N SER A 209 9.92 -21.57 4.76
CA SER A 209 10.74 -22.78 4.57
C SER A 209 11.91 -22.59 3.59
N GLY A 210 11.80 -21.66 2.65
CA GLY A 210 12.82 -21.34 1.64
C GLY A 210 13.78 -20.22 2.02
N THR A 211 13.80 -19.76 3.27
CA THR A 211 14.51 -18.55 3.76
C THR A 211 16.01 -18.50 3.45
N GLU A 212 16.67 -19.64 3.23
CA GLU A 212 18.10 -19.69 2.92
C GLU A 212 18.44 -19.53 1.43
N SER A 213 17.47 -19.67 0.51
CA SER A 213 17.72 -19.67 -0.93
C SER A 213 17.15 -18.43 -1.61
N THR A 214 18.02 -17.47 -1.94
CA THR A 214 17.66 -16.30 -2.77
C THR A 214 17.00 -16.70 -4.10
N GLY A 215 17.38 -17.86 -4.66
CA GLY A 215 16.78 -18.43 -5.87
C GLY A 215 15.28 -18.72 -5.75
N ALA A 216 14.79 -19.10 -4.55
CA ALA A 216 13.37 -19.36 -4.34
C ALA A 216 12.52 -18.09 -4.53
N PHE A 217 12.99 -16.94 -4.02
CA PHE A 217 12.28 -15.67 -4.16
C PHE A 217 12.26 -15.14 -5.58
N TYR A 218 13.30 -15.43 -6.39
CA TYR A 218 13.25 -15.16 -7.84
C TYR A 218 12.13 -15.96 -8.52
N VAL A 219 12.01 -17.25 -8.20
CA VAL A 219 10.98 -18.13 -8.78
C VAL A 219 9.59 -17.67 -8.36
N ILE A 220 9.38 -17.35 -7.08
CA ILE A 220 8.09 -16.85 -6.56
C ILE A 220 7.71 -15.54 -7.25
N THR A 221 8.64 -14.57 -7.31
CA THR A 221 8.40 -13.26 -7.94
C THR A 221 8.06 -13.42 -9.42
N ALA A 222 8.81 -14.26 -10.15
CA ALA A 222 8.55 -14.55 -11.56
C ALA A 222 7.20 -15.24 -11.76
N ALA A 223 6.83 -16.19 -10.89
CA ALA A 223 5.54 -16.88 -10.96
C ALA A 223 4.35 -15.92 -10.71
N LEU A 224 4.46 -15.02 -9.73
CA LEU A 224 3.43 -14.00 -9.45
C LEU A 224 3.28 -13.01 -10.61
N MET A 225 4.39 -12.59 -11.22
CA MET A 225 4.38 -11.72 -12.40
C MET A 225 3.76 -12.43 -13.61
N LEU A 226 4.15 -13.69 -13.86
CA LEU A 226 3.58 -14.50 -14.92
C LEU A 226 2.07 -14.71 -14.71
N PHE A 227 1.65 -15.03 -13.48
CA PHE A 227 0.24 -15.12 -13.12
C PHE A 227 -0.52 -13.83 -13.46
N THR A 228 0.04 -12.67 -13.11
CA THR A 228 -0.59 -11.38 -13.40
C THR A 228 -0.74 -11.12 -14.89
N VAL A 229 0.32 -11.38 -15.68
CA VAL A 229 0.31 -11.16 -17.13
C VAL A 229 -0.67 -12.12 -17.82
N LEU A 230 -0.61 -13.41 -17.50
CA LEU A 230 -1.50 -14.42 -18.08
C LEU A 230 -2.96 -14.14 -17.76
N SER A 231 -3.25 -13.78 -16.50
CA SER A 231 -4.59 -13.42 -16.04
C SER A 231 -5.10 -12.16 -16.76
N SER A 232 -4.26 -11.13 -16.91
CA SER A 232 -4.66 -9.89 -17.59
C SER A 232 -4.92 -10.10 -19.10
N VAL A 233 -4.14 -10.95 -19.76
CA VAL A 233 -4.29 -11.25 -21.21
C VAL A 233 -5.44 -12.23 -21.48
N ALA A 234 -6.01 -12.87 -20.45
CA ALA A 234 -7.09 -13.85 -20.59
C ALA A 234 -8.34 -13.30 -21.32
N ILE A 235 -8.54 -11.97 -21.37
CA ILE A 235 -9.59 -11.32 -22.16
C ILE A 235 -9.53 -11.64 -23.67
N PHE A 236 -8.36 -12.00 -24.20
CA PHE A 236 -8.20 -12.39 -25.59
C PHE A 236 -8.55 -13.86 -25.84
N ALA A 237 -8.59 -14.69 -24.81
CA ALA A 237 -8.94 -16.09 -24.94
C ALA A 237 -10.46 -16.21 -25.12
N VAL A 238 -10.90 -16.79 -26.24
CA VAL A 238 -12.30 -17.16 -26.43
C VAL A 238 -12.55 -18.44 -25.64
N ARG A 239 -13.23 -18.35 -24.50
CA ARG A 239 -13.63 -19.53 -23.72
C ARG A 239 -15.13 -19.53 -23.45
N ALA A 240 -15.77 -20.64 -23.76
CA ALA A 240 -17.05 -21.04 -23.20
C ALA A 240 -16.78 -21.90 -21.94
N PRO A 241 -17.59 -21.82 -20.88
CA PRO A 241 -18.86 -21.09 -20.75
C PRO A 241 -18.68 -19.61 -20.37
N ARG A 242 -19.65 -18.76 -20.76
CA ARG A 242 -19.72 -17.35 -20.34
C ARG A 242 -20.69 -17.18 -19.18
N PHE A 243 -20.44 -16.19 -18.35
CA PHE A 243 -21.38 -15.81 -17.29
C PHE A 243 -22.61 -15.13 -17.88
N SER A 244 -23.72 -15.24 -17.14
CA SER A 244 -24.90 -14.44 -17.44
C SER A 244 -24.53 -12.95 -17.33
N ARG A 245 -25.23 -12.13 -18.11
CA ARG A 245 -25.10 -10.68 -18.05
C ARG A 245 -25.27 -10.11 -16.62
N PRO A 246 -26.34 -10.42 -15.87
CA PRO A 246 -26.50 -9.84 -14.53
C PRO A 246 -25.38 -10.29 -13.58
N THR A 247 -24.95 -11.55 -13.63
CA THR A 247 -23.82 -12.04 -12.83
C THR A 247 -22.52 -11.28 -13.15
N SER A 248 -22.28 -10.92 -14.41
CA SER A 248 -21.08 -10.18 -14.84
C SER A 248 -21.02 -8.76 -14.28
N PHE A 249 -22.12 -8.01 -14.41
CA PHE A 249 -22.21 -6.65 -13.86
C PHE A 249 -22.22 -6.64 -12.33
N LEU A 250 -22.88 -7.60 -11.68
CA LEU A 250 -22.93 -7.71 -10.23
C LEU A 250 -21.58 -8.11 -9.63
N LEU A 251 -20.85 -9.05 -10.23
CA LEU A 251 -19.54 -9.45 -9.74
C LEU A 251 -18.53 -8.30 -9.85
N LEU A 252 -18.58 -7.52 -10.95
CA LEU A 252 -17.79 -6.29 -11.09
C LEU A 252 -18.16 -5.25 -10.02
N ALA A 253 -19.46 -4.99 -9.83
CA ALA A 253 -19.94 -4.05 -8.83
C ALA A 253 -19.51 -4.46 -7.42
N PHE A 254 -19.65 -5.75 -7.09
CA PHE A 254 -19.27 -6.29 -5.79
C PHE A 254 -17.76 -6.17 -5.55
N ALA A 255 -16.92 -6.47 -6.55
CA ALA A 255 -15.47 -6.32 -6.45
C ALA A 255 -15.05 -4.87 -6.18
N LEU A 256 -15.64 -3.90 -6.89
CA LEU A 256 -15.37 -2.48 -6.67
C LEU A 256 -15.86 -2.00 -5.29
N TYR A 257 -17.03 -2.46 -4.86
CA TYR A 257 -17.55 -2.17 -3.53
C TYR A 257 -16.67 -2.76 -2.42
N PHE A 258 -16.16 -3.98 -2.62
CA PHE A 258 -15.25 -4.63 -1.68
C PHE A 258 -13.95 -3.84 -1.49
N ILE A 259 -13.38 -3.30 -2.57
CA ILE A 259 -12.23 -2.38 -2.48
C ILE A 259 -12.58 -1.11 -1.71
N ALA A 260 -13.78 -0.54 -1.94
CA ALA A 260 -14.22 0.63 -1.18
C ALA A 260 -14.31 0.32 0.33
N MET A 261 -14.91 -0.80 0.69
CA MET A 261 -15.01 -1.27 2.07
C MET A 261 -13.63 -1.50 2.68
N LEU A 262 -12.71 -2.12 1.95
CA LEU A 262 -11.32 -2.31 2.36
C LEU A 262 -10.63 -0.98 2.66
N ILE A 263 -10.77 0.01 1.77
CA ILE A 263 -10.17 1.34 1.98
C ILE A 263 -10.75 2.00 3.23
N VAL A 264 -12.08 1.97 3.41
CA VAL A 264 -12.74 2.60 4.57
C VAL A 264 -12.35 1.95 5.88
N THR A 265 -12.30 0.62 5.95
CA THR A 265 -11.91 -0.09 7.18
C THR A 265 -10.44 0.14 7.52
N LEU A 266 -9.58 0.18 6.50
CA LEU A 266 -8.15 0.38 6.66
C LEU A 266 -7.78 1.84 6.92
N LEU A 267 -8.64 2.79 6.54
CA LEU A 267 -8.41 4.24 6.61
C LEU A 267 -7.97 4.72 8.00
N ILE A 268 -8.61 4.20 9.05
CA ILE A 268 -8.38 4.63 10.43
C ILE A 268 -7.14 3.95 11.03
N VAL A 269 -6.91 2.69 10.66
CA VAL A 269 -5.85 1.87 11.26
C VAL A 269 -4.53 2.05 10.53
N HIS A 270 -4.56 2.08 9.20
CA HIS A 270 -3.39 2.11 8.34
C HIS A 270 -3.63 2.98 7.10
N PHE A 271 -3.77 4.30 7.33
CA PHE A 271 -4.04 5.28 6.27
C PHE A 271 -3.13 5.13 5.05
N ALA A 272 -1.81 5.00 5.27
CA ALA A 272 -0.83 4.93 4.19
C ALA A 272 -1.10 3.76 3.23
N LEU A 273 -1.35 2.56 3.78
CA LEU A 273 -1.67 1.38 2.98
C LEU A 273 -3.02 1.54 2.27
N ALA A 274 -4.03 2.10 2.94
CA ALA A 274 -5.35 2.35 2.36
C ALA A 274 -5.26 3.33 1.15
N PHE A 275 -4.52 4.41 1.31
CA PHE A 275 -4.30 5.41 0.27
C PHE A 275 -3.51 4.82 -0.92
N CYS A 276 -2.44 4.07 -0.66
CA CYS A 276 -1.66 3.40 -1.70
C CYS A 276 -2.49 2.36 -2.47
N ILE A 277 -3.28 1.52 -1.79
CA ILE A 277 -4.18 0.56 -2.44
C ILE A 277 -5.21 1.30 -3.29
N GLY A 278 -5.83 2.36 -2.76
CA GLY A 278 -6.84 3.13 -3.47
C GLY A 278 -6.32 3.78 -4.76
N ILE A 279 -5.15 4.42 -4.72
CA ILE A 279 -4.51 4.98 -5.93
C ILE A 279 -4.16 3.88 -6.93
N SER A 280 -3.59 2.78 -6.44
CA SER A 280 -3.14 1.69 -7.29
C SER A 280 -4.30 0.96 -7.96
N ALA A 281 -5.42 0.78 -7.25
CA ALA A 281 -6.62 0.14 -7.77
C ALA A 281 -7.48 1.06 -8.65
N PHE A 282 -7.21 2.37 -8.70
CA PHE A 282 -7.99 3.36 -9.46
C PHE A 282 -8.29 2.95 -10.91
N PRO A 283 -7.36 2.38 -11.70
CA PRO A 283 -7.64 1.96 -13.07
C PRO A 283 -8.79 0.95 -13.21
N LEU A 284 -9.14 0.20 -12.15
CA LEU A 284 -10.27 -0.75 -12.16
C LEU A 284 -11.62 -0.04 -12.33
N THR A 285 -11.74 1.21 -11.89
CA THR A 285 -12.98 2.00 -12.06
C THR A 285 -13.28 2.30 -13.53
N LEU A 286 -12.24 2.35 -14.38
CA LEU A 286 -12.34 2.64 -15.82
C LEU A 286 -12.71 1.39 -16.64
N VAL A 287 -12.55 0.20 -16.05
CA VAL A 287 -12.71 -1.08 -16.75
C VAL A 287 -14.14 -1.26 -17.28
N GLN A 288 -15.16 -0.83 -16.53
CA GLN A 288 -16.56 -0.97 -16.94
C GLN A 288 -16.85 -0.30 -18.30
N ASP A 289 -16.39 0.93 -18.48
CA ASP A 289 -16.61 1.68 -19.73
C ASP A 289 -15.82 1.12 -20.90
N LEU A 290 -14.62 0.59 -20.63
CA LEU A 290 -13.79 -0.02 -21.64
C LEU A 290 -14.35 -1.36 -22.10
N ILE A 291 -14.82 -2.21 -21.18
CA ILE A 291 -15.41 -3.51 -21.52
C ILE A 291 -16.68 -3.33 -22.35
N THR A 292 -17.55 -2.39 -22.00
CA THR A 292 -18.80 -2.18 -22.76
C THR A 292 -18.51 -1.80 -24.23
N LYS A 293 -17.38 -1.12 -24.50
CA LYS A 293 -16.93 -0.75 -25.86
C LYS A 293 -16.30 -1.91 -26.65
N THR A 294 -16.00 -3.05 -26.02
CA THR A 294 -15.41 -4.21 -26.70
C THR A 294 -16.38 -4.92 -27.65
N HIS A 295 -17.68 -4.65 -27.57
CA HIS A 295 -18.71 -5.27 -28.42
C HIS A 295 -19.02 -4.47 -29.70
N GLY A 296 -18.20 -3.46 -30.03
CA GLY A 296 -18.29 -2.66 -31.26
C GLY A 296 -17.42 -3.19 -32.41
N ASN A 297 -17.16 -2.36 -33.43
CA ASN A 297 -16.32 -2.70 -34.59
C ASN A 297 -14.97 -3.33 -34.21
N THR A 298 -14.47 -4.27 -35.03
CA THR A 298 -13.29 -5.11 -34.76
C THR A 298 -12.04 -4.32 -34.30
N LEU A 299 -11.75 -3.18 -34.94
CA LEU A 299 -10.61 -2.33 -34.57
C LEU A 299 -10.82 -1.59 -33.23
N VAL A 300 -12.04 -1.13 -32.96
CA VAL A 300 -12.41 -0.45 -31.70
C VAL A 300 -12.39 -1.46 -30.55
N SER A 301 -12.86 -2.69 -30.80
CA SER A 301 -12.81 -3.80 -29.87
C SER A 301 -11.39 -4.15 -29.45
N MET A 302 -10.45 -4.29 -30.41
CA MET A 302 -9.05 -4.56 -30.08
C MET A 302 -8.41 -3.44 -29.24
N LYS A 303 -8.60 -2.17 -29.62
CA LYS A 303 -8.07 -1.04 -28.84
C LYS A 303 -8.64 -1.01 -27.42
N ALA A 304 -9.93 -1.31 -27.25
CA ALA A 304 -10.57 -1.39 -25.95
C ALA A 304 -10.00 -2.55 -25.10
N ARG A 305 -9.82 -3.73 -25.68
CA ARG A 305 -9.21 -4.89 -24.99
C ARG A 305 -7.78 -4.60 -24.51
N VAL A 306 -6.94 -3.98 -25.34
CA VAL A 306 -5.57 -3.59 -24.95
C VAL A 306 -5.59 -2.60 -23.78
N LYS A 307 -6.51 -1.62 -23.80
CA LYS A 307 -6.67 -0.68 -22.67
C LYS A 307 -7.12 -1.38 -21.39
N VAL A 308 -8.03 -2.35 -21.48
CA VAL A 308 -8.44 -3.16 -20.32
C VAL A 308 -7.24 -3.93 -19.75
N VAL A 309 -6.45 -4.60 -20.60
CA VAL A 309 -5.24 -5.30 -20.16
C VAL A 309 -4.27 -4.35 -19.45
N LEU A 310 -4.04 -3.16 -20.00
CA LEU A 310 -3.18 -2.16 -19.38
C LEU A 310 -3.72 -1.69 -18.03
N CYS A 311 -5.04 -1.48 -17.91
CA CYS A 311 -5.68 -1.17 -16.63
C CYS A 311 -5.50 -2.31 -15.62
N LEU A 312 -5.74 -3.56 -16.02
CA LEU A 312 -5.60 -4.74 -15.16
C LEU A 312 -4.17 -4.93 -14.67
N ILE A 313 -3.19 -4.80 -15.56
CA ILE A 313 -1.77 -4.85 -15.20
C ILE A 313 -1.46 -3.72 -14.23
N ALA A 314 -1.81 -2.47 -14.56
CA ALA A 314 -1.52 -1.32 -13.71
C ALA A 314 -2.18 -1.41 -12.32
N SER A 315 -3.34 -2.06 -12.19
CA SER A 315 -4.04 -2.19 -10.92
C SER A 315 -3.72 -3.48 -10.14
N SER A 316 -2.81 -4.32 -10.63
CA SER A 316 -2.50 -5.59 -9.97
C SER A 316 -1.65 -5.35 -8.71
N PRO A 317 -2.00 -5.99 -7.57
CA PRO A 317 -1.19 -5.90 -6.36
C PRO A 317 0.26 -6.34 -6.60
N VAL A 318 0.49 -7.37 -7.42
CA VAL A 318 1.84 -7.89 -7.71
C VAL A 318 2.67 -6.85 -8.45
N THR A 319 2.12 -6.20 -9.47
CA THR A 319 2.85 -5.18 -10.23
C THR A 319 3.23 -4.00 -9.37
N MET A 320 2.36 -3.63 -8.43
CA MET A 320 2.59 -2.52 -7.52
C MET A 320 3.63 -2.87 -6.45
N ILE A 321 3.63 -4.11 -5.95
CA ILE A 321 4.72 -4.60 -5.09
C ILE A 321 6.06 -4.56 -5.83
N VAL A 322 6.11 -5.05 -7.08
CA VAL A 322 7.35 -5.03 -7.88
C VAL A 322 7.82 -3.59 -8.16
N LEU A 323 6.90 -2.71 -8.56
CA LEU A 323 7.21 -1.30 -8.80
C LEU A 323 7.72 -0.61 -7.52
N LEU A 324 7.06 -0.86 -6.39
CA LEU A 324 7.43 -0.29 -5.10
C LEU A 324 8.79 -0.77 -4.62
N GLY A 325 9.07 -2.08 -4.72
CA GLY A 325 10.38 -2.64 -4.38
C GLY A 325 11.50 -2.08 -5.27
N TYR A 326 11.22 -1.84 -6.55
CA TYR A 326 12.16 -1.22 -7.47
C TYR A 326 12.44 0.25 -7.10
N ILE A 327 11.40 1.03 -6.78
CA ILE A 327 11.54 2.45 -6.42
C ILE A 327 12.25 2.64 -5.08
N LEU A 328 11.88 1.85 -4.05
CA LEU A 328 12.39 2.03 -2.69
C LEU A 328 13.89 1.74 -2.54
N ASP A 329 14.46 0.89 -3.39
CA ASP A 329 15.88 0.53 -3.35
C ASP A 329 16.71 1.14 -4.49
N GLY A 330 16.22 2.23 -5.09
CA GLY A 330 16.97 3.01 -6.08
C GLY A 330 17.15 2.29 -7.42
N GLY A 331 16.16 1.48 -7.83
CA GLY A 331 16.15 0.81 -9.14
C GLY A 331 16.86 -0.54 -9.17
N LYS A 332 17.04 -1.18 -8.01
CA LYS A 332 17.67 -2.49 -7.90
C LYS A 332 16.65 -3.63 -7.85
N ILE A 333 16.97 -4.75 -8.50
CA ILE A 333 16.16 -5.97 -8.46
C ILE A 333 16.18 -6.59 -7.05
N GLU A 334 17.28 -6.42 -6.31
CA GLU A 334 17.41 -6.85 -4.91
C GLU A 334 16.33 -6.23 -4.02
N GLY A 335 15.95 -4.97 -4.25
CA GLY A 335 14.85 -4.32 -3.54
C GLY A 335 13.49 -4.96 -3.78
N VAL A 336 13.24 -5.44 -5.01
CA VAL A 336 12.01 -6.19 -5.34
C VAL A 336 11.96 -7.50 -4.56
N LEU A 337 13.07 -8.24 -4.57
CA LEU A 337 13.15 -9.53 -3.87
C LEU A 337 13.05 -9.36 -2.37
N GLY A 338 13.75 -8.37 -1.81
CA GLY A 338 13.71 -8.05 -0.39
C GLY A 338 12.30 -7.65 0.05
N LEU A 339 11.56 -6.91 -0.77
CA LEU A 339 10.17 -6.55 -0.47
C LEU A 339 9.22 -7.76 -0.55
N VAL A 340 9.37 -8.63 -1.55
CA VAL A 340 8.56 -9.86 -1.66
C VAL A 340 8.87 -10.82 -0.52
N GLN A 341 10.15 -11.00 -0.19
CA GLN A 341 10.60 -11.81 0.93
C GLN A 341 10.01 -11.30 2.24
N GLY A 342 10.21 -10.01 2.52
CA GLY A 342 9.67 -9.38 3.72
C GLY A 342 8.16 -9.53 3.76
N LEU A 343 7.43 -9.22 2.68
CA LEU A 343 5.96 -9.32 2.68
C LEU A 343 5.47 -10.71 3.09
N LEU A 344 6.11 -11.77 2.59
CA LEU A 344 5.74 -13.13 2.92
C LEU A 344 6.21 -13.58 4.31
N SER A 345 7.28 -13.01 4.87
CA SER A 345 7.82 -13.40 6.19
C SER A 345 7.35 -12.50 7.35
N SER A 346 6.94 -11.26 7.09
CA SER A 346 6.66 -10.23 8.11
C SER A 346 5.55 -10.59 9.10
N TRP A 347 4.57 -11.41 8.70
CA TRP A 347 3.56 -11.88 9.65
C TRP A 347 4.18 -12.79 10.71
N HIS A 348 5.11 -13.66 10.32
CA HIS A 348 5.79 -14.56 11.25
C HIS A 348 6.80 -13.80 12.12
N GLU A 349 7.59 -12.91 11.50
CA GLU A 349 8.69 -12.21 12.17
C GLU A 349 8.20 -11.05 13.05
N MET A 350 7.26 -10.24 12.55
CA MET A 350 6.90 -8.95 13.13
C MET A 350 5.39 -8.78 13.40
N GLN A 351 4.56 -9.79 13.14
CA GLN A 351 3.09 -9.69 13.23
C GLN A 351 2.51 -8.55 12.35
N SER A 352 3.15 -8.27 11.22
CA SER A 352 2.61 -7.36 10.22
C SER A 352 1.56 -8.07 9.37
N TRP A 353 0.36 -7.50 9.24
CA TRP A 353 -0.76 -8.09 8.50
C TRP A 353 -0.85 -7.56 7.05
N THR A 354 0.11 -6.75 6.59
CA THR A 354 0.11 -6.16 5.24
C THR A 354 -0.05 -7.19 4.14
N TRP A 355 0.58 -8.36 4.24
CA TRP A 355 0.41 -9.44 3.27
C TRP A 355 -1.03 -9.92 3.16
N PHE A 356 -1.68 -10.18 4.29
CA PHE A 356 -3.07 -10.63 4.31
C PHE A 356 -4.03 -9.55 3.82
N VAL A 357 -3.77 -8.27 4.11
CA VAL A 357 -4.56 -7.16 3.54
C VAL A 357 -4.47 -7.16 2.02
N VAL A 358 -3.28 -7.34 1.46
CA VAL A 358 -3.10 -7.36 0.00
C VAL A 358 -3.70 -8.63 -0.61
N ALA A 359 -3.44 -9.80 -0.01
CA ALA A 359 -3.85 -11.10 -0.55
C ALA A 359 -5.34 -11.41 -0.37
N LEU A 360 -5.99 -10.90 0.68
CA LEU A 360 -7.42 -11.13 0.98
C LEU A 360 -8.29 -9.91 0.70
N GLY A 361 -7.71 -8.71 0.70
CA GLY A 361 -8.44 -7.48 0.39
C GLY A 361 -8.34 -7.11 -1.09
N TRP A 362 -7.12 -6.86 -1.58
CA TRP A 362 -6.94 -6.30 -2.91
C TRP A 362 -6.97 -7.38 -4.01
N LEU A 363 -6.27 -8.48 -3.81
CA LEU A 363 -6.14 -9.55 -4.81
C LEU A 363 -7.48 -10.20 -5.20
N PRO A 364 -8.41 -10.56 -4.29
CA PRO A 364 -9.65 -11.22 -4.66
C PRO A 364 -10.56 -10.32 -5.49
N ALA A 365 -10.62 -9.02 -5.16
CA ALA A 365 -11.33 -8.04 -5.97
C ALA A 365 -10.71 -7.90 -7.35
N TRP A 366 -9.38 -7.82 -7.45
CA TRP A 366 -8.68 -7.77 -8.74
C TRP A 366 -8.96 -9.02 -9.60
N ILE A 367 -8.84 -10.23 -9.01
CA ILE A 367 -9.16 -11.49 -9.69
C ILE A 367 -10.62 -11.51 -10.14
N SER A 368 -11.56 -11.07 -9.30
CA SER A 368 -12.97 -10.99 -9.68
C SER A 368 -13.18 -10.12 -10.91
N VAL A 369 -12.53 -8.96 -11.00
CA VAL A 369 -12.58 -8.11 -12.21
C VAL A 369 -11.94 -8.82 -13.41
N VAL A 370 -10.81 -9.51 -13.24
CA VAL A 370 -10.18 -10.28 -14.32
C VAL A 370 -11.10 -11.38 -14.85
N VAL A 371 -11.70 -12.18 -13.96
CA VAL A 371 -12.62 -13.27 -14.34
C VAL A 371 -13.81 -12.68 -15.08
N VAL A 372 -14.35 -11.56 -14.62
CA VAL A 372 -15.42 -10.84 -15.32
C VAL A 372 -14.97 -10.33 -16.69
N CYS A 373 -13.76 -9.81 -16.84
CA CYS A 373 -13.21 -9.38 -18.14
C CYS A 373 -13.07 -10.55 -19.12
N ALA A 374 -12.70 -11.74 -18.63
CA ALA A 374 -12.42 -12.92 -19.45
C ALA A 374 -13.68 -13.71 -19.82
N PHE A 375 -14.63 -13.86 -18.88
CA PHE A 375 -15.79 -14.75 -19.03
C PHE A 375 -17.13 -14.02 -19.02
N GLY A 376 -17.16 -12.73 -18.71
CA GLY A 376 -18.38 -11.96 -18.56
C GLY A 376 -19.05 -11.58 -19.88
N ASP A 377 -20.36 -11.39 -19.82
CA ASP A 377 -21.17 -10.86 -20.92
C ASP A 377 -21.64 -9.44 -20.60
N PHE A 378 -21.37 -8.51 -21.51
CA PHE A 378 -21.57 -7.06 -21.35
C PHE A 378 -22.39 -6.44 -22.49
N THR A 379 -23.17 -7.24 -23.21
CA THR A 379 -24.09 -6.72 -24.24
C THR A 379 -25.14 -5.77 -23.64
N SER A 380 -25.35 -4.60 -24.25
CA SER A 380 -26.34 -3.61 -23.81
C SER A 380 -27.78 -4.02 -24.15
N LEU A 381 -28.76 -3.71 -23.27
CA LEU A 381 -30.21 -3.96 -23.50
C LEU A 381 -30.74 -3.29 -24.77
N GLU A 382 -30.11 -2.21 -25.25
CA GLU A 382 -30.60 -1.46 -26.42
C GLU A 382 -30.50 -2.22 -27.75
N LYS A 383 -29.66 -3.26 -27.85
CA LYS A 383 -29.57 -4.06 -29.08
C LYS A 383 -30.70 -5.08 -29.23
N GLU A 384 -31.25 -5.59 -28.12
CA GLU A 384 -32.36 -6.57 -28.16
C GLU A 384 -33.70 -5.95 -28.57
N LYS A 385 -33.86 -4.63 -28.52
CA LYS A 385 -35.09 -3.95 -28.98
C LYS A 385 -35.09 -3.60 -30.47
N LYS A 386 -34.01 -3.90 -31.22
CA LYS A 386 -33.86 -3.55 -32.64
C LYS A 386 -33.72 -4.74 -33.59
N GLU A 387 -33.81 -5.96 -33.07
CA GLU A 387 -34.09 -7.18 -33.83
C GLU A 387 -35.50 -7.66 -33.50
#